data_AF-A0A1F7S936-F1
#
_entry.id   AF-A0A1F7S936-F1
#
_cell.length_a   1.000
_cell.length_b   1.000
_cell.length_c   1.000
_cell.angle_alpha   90.00
_cell.angle_beta   90.00
_cell.angle_gamma   90.00
#
_symmetry.space_group_name_H-M   'P 1'
#
loop_
_entity.id
_entity.type
_entity.pdbx_description
1 polymer ?
#
loop_
_entity_poly.entity_id
_entity_poly.type
_entity_poly.pdbx_seq_one_letter_code
_entity_poly.pdbx_strand_id
1 'polypeptide(L)'
;MAKAIQLIKGSSSKWVHDTFTNYQDFNWQKGYGAFSVSITHIKRTVAYINTQKTHHKTQTFQEEYIAFLKKHNIEYDKQHLWD
;
A
#
# COMPACT_ATOMS: atom_id res chain seq x y z
N MET A 1 14.07 -3.91 1.71
CA MET A 1 12.63 -3.62 1.86
C MET A 1 11.79 -4.86 2.13
N ALA A 2 11.88 -5.92 1.31
CA ALA A 2 11.06 -7.15 1.49
C ALA A 2 11.06 -7.71 2.92
N LYS A 3 12.25 -7.88 3.53
CA LYS A 3 12.36 -8.40 4.91
C LYS A 3 11.68 -7.50 5.95
N ALA A 4 11.81 -6.18 5.81
CA ALA A 4 11.18 -5.23 6.72
C ALA A 4 9.65 -5.30 6.63
N ILE A 5 9.10 -5.32 5.41
CA ILE A 5 7.66 -5.44 5.20
C ILE A 5 7.14 -6.79 5.68
N GLN A 6 7.88 -7.87 5.44
CA GLN A 6 7.55 -9.20 5.96
C GLN A 6 7.43 -9.19 7.49
N LEU A 7 8.40 -8.58 8.19
CA LEU A 7 8.38 -8.48 9.65
C LEU A 7 7.21 -7.63 10.14
N ILE A 8 6.96 -6.47 9.52
CA ILE A 8 5.85 -5.59 9.88
C ILE A 8 4.51 -6.30 9.69
N LYS A 9 4.26 -6.86 8.50
CA LYS A 9 3.01 -7.56 8.19
C LYS A 9 2.82 -8.81 9.05
N GLY A 10 3.85 -9.64 9.20
CA GLY A 10 3.79 -10.87 9.97
C GLY A 10 3.55 -10.63 11.46
N SER A 11 4.33 -9.75 12.08
CA SER A 11 4.19 -9.45 13.51
C SER A 11 2.86 -8.78 13.83
N SER A 12 2.39 -7.87 12.97
CA SER A 12 1.08 -7.24 13.16
C SER A 12 -0.08 -8.19 12.94
N SER A 13 -0.02 -9.11 11.96
CA SER A 13 -1.04 -10.17 11.81
C SER A 13 -1.14 -11.01 13.07
N LYS A 14 0.00 -11.51 13.58
CA LYS A 14 0.01 -12.27 14.83
C LYS A 14 -0.62 -11.48 15.98
N TRP A 15 -0.22 -10.22 16.15
CA TRP A 15 -0.78 -9.38 17.20
C TRP A 15 -2.29 -9.19 17.06
N VAL A 16 -2.82 -8.97 15.85
CA VAL A 16 -4.26 -8.84 15.61
C VAL A 16 -5.00 -10.12 15.99
N HIS A 17 -4.51 -11.28 15.55
CA HIS A 17 -5.13 -12.58 15.84
C HIS A 17 -5.10 -12.93 17.34
N ASP A 18 -4.00 -12.59 18.02
CA ASP A 18 -3.84 -12.83 19.46
C ASP A 18 -4.71 -11.86 20.31
N THR A 19 -4.91 -10.62 19.84
CA THR A 19 -5.54 -9.55 20.63
C THR A 19 -7.04 -9.44 20.39
N PHE A 20 -7.50 -9.62 19.15
CA PHE A 20 -8.89 -9.39 18.77
C PHE A 20 -9.55 -10.67 18.27
N THR A 21 -10.34 -11.28 19.14
CA THR A 21 -11.01 -12.57 18.86
C THR A 21 -11.99 -12.50 17.70
N ASN A 22 -12.52 -11.32 17.36
CA ASN A 22 -13.44 -11.09 16.25
C ASN A 22 -12.77 -10.86 14.88
N TYR A 23 -11.43 -10.90 14.78
CA TYR A 23 -10.70 -10.66 13.53
C TYR A 23 -9.91 -11.91 13.07
N GLN A 24 -10.50 -13.10 13.18
CA GLN A 24 -9.84 -14.35 12.77
C GLN A 24 -9.47 -14.37 11.29
N ASP A 25 -10.30 -13.76 10.44
CA ASP A 25 -10.07 -13.72 8.99
C ASP A 25 -9.13 -12.58 8.55
N PHE A 26 -8.60 -11.79 9.49
CA PHE A 26 -7.70 -10.70 9.16
C PHE A 26 -6.46 -11.22 8.43
N ASN A 27 -6.17 -10.65 7.27
CA ASN A 27 -4.93 -10.84 6.57
C ASN A 27 -4.54 -9.54 5.85
N TRP A 28 -3.24 -9.36 5.67
CA TRP A 28 -2.76 -8.30 4.80
C TRP A 28 -2.91 -8.70 3.34
N GLN A 29 -3.18 -7.71 2.47
CA GLN A 29 -3.04 -7.89 1.02
C GLN A 29 -1.72 -8.57 0.67
N LYS A 30 -1.74 -9.45 -0.33
CA LYS A 30 -0.53 -10.05 -0.88
C LYS A 30 0.39 -8.98 -1.47
N GLY A 31 1.70 -9.20 -1.39
CA GLY A 31 2.70 -8.27 -1.94
C GLY A 31 2.76 -6.91 -1.22
N TYR A 32 3.45 -5.96 -1.83
CA TYR A 32 3.53 -4.57 -1.38
C TYR A 32 4.04 -3.68 -2.53
N GLY A 33 3.64 -2.40 -2.55
CA GLY A 33 4.25 -1.38 -3.40
C GLY A 33 5.36 -0.65 -2.66
N ALA A 34 6.46 -0.34 -3.36
CA ALA A 34 7.54 0.49 -2.83
C ALA A 34 8.05 1.44 -3.91
N PHE A 35 8.02 2.74 -3.63
CA PHE A 35 8.43 3.79 -4.56
C PHE A 35 9.43 4.71 -3.87
N SER A 36 10.58 4.95 -4.49
CA SER A 36 11.56 5.91 -3.99
C SER A 36 11.10 7.34 -4.24
N VAL A 37 11.37 8.24 -3.29
CA VAL A 37 11.07 9.68 -3.41
C VAL A 37 12.35 10.49 -3.23
N SER A 38 12.49 11.56 -4.02
CA SER A 38 13.56 12.55 -3.82
C SER A 38 13.38 13.28 -2.49
N ILE A 39 14.49 13.65 -1.84
CA ILE A 39 14.49 14.46 -0.62
C ILE A 39 13.74 15.79 -0.80
N THR A 40 13.84 16.39 -1.99
CA THR A 40 13.13 17.62 -2.33
C THR A 40 11.61 17.45 -2.38
N HIS A 41 11.12 16.23 -2.56
CA HIS A 41 9.70 15.91 -2.63
C HIS A 41 9.09 15.54 -1.27
N ILE A 42 9.86 15.41 -0.19
CA ILE A 42 9.34 14.96 1.11
C ILE A 42 8.12 15.76 1.57
N LYS A 43 8.19 17.10 1.56
CA LYS A 43 7.06 17.95 1.99
C LYS A 43 5.80 17.69 1.16
N ARG A 44 5.96 17.54 -0.16
CA ARG A 44 4.85 17.24 -1.07
C ARG A 44 4.29 15.84 -0.84
N THR A 45 5.13 14.85 -0.63
CA THR A 45 4.72 13.46 -0.33
C THR A 45 3.95 13.38 0.98
N VAL A 46 4.41 14.07 2.04
CA VAL A 46 3.70 14.14 3.32
C VAL A 46 2.32 14.80 3.16
N ALA A 47 2.24 15.94 2.47
CA ALA A 47 0.97 16.62 2.20
C ALA A 47 0.00 15.73 1.41
N TYR A 48 0.52 15.01 0.42
CA TYR A 48 -0.24 14.01 -0.34
C TYR A 48 -0.79 12.90 0.57
N ILE A 49 0.04 12.27 1.40
CA ILE A 49 -0.40 11.21 2.34
C ILE A 49 -1.49 11.72 3.31
N ASN A 50 -1.31 12.92 3.87
CA ASN A 50 -2.27 13.51 4.81
C ASN A 50 -3.65 13.78 4.18
N THR A 51 -3.72 13.94 2.86
CA THR A 51 -4.96 14.24 2.13
C THR A 51 -5.59 13.02 1.45
N GLN A 52 -4.99 11.84 1.58
CA GLN A 52 -5.44 10.59 0.93
C GLN A 52 -6.88 10.22 1.25
N LYS A 53 -7.35 10.42 2.50
CA LYS A 53 -8.75 10.15 2.87
C LYS A 53 -9.75 10.97 2.05
N THR A 54 -9.41 12.22 1.73
CA THR A 54 -10.24 13.09 0.88
C THR A 54 -10.09 12.73 -0.59
N HIS A 55 -8.86 12.46 -1.04
CA HIS A 55 -8.56 12.05 -2.40
C HIS A 55 -9.31 10.78 -2.81
N HIS A 56 -9.36 9.78 -1.92
CA HIS A 56 -10.06 8.52 -2.18
C HIS A 56 -11.58 8.59 -2.12
N LYS A 57 -12.17 9.77 -1.90
CA LYS A 57 -13.60 9.99 -2.15
C LYS A 57 -13.93 10.07 -3.64
N THR A 58 -12.95 10.42 -4.47
CA THR A 58 -13.13 10.65 -5.91
C THR A 58 -12.24 9.77 -6.80
N GLN A 59 -11.21 9.13 -6.23
CA GLN A 59 -10.33 8.23 -6.95
C GLN A 59 -10.13 6.93 -6.18
N THR A 60 -10.39 5.79 -6.81
CA THR A 60 -10.21 4.48 -6.19
C THR A 60 -8.74 4.14 -6.01
N PHE A 61 -8.44 3.25 -5.06
CA PHE A 61 -7.10 2.70 -4.90
C PHE A 61 -6.56 2.09 -6.21
N GLN A 62 -7.40 1.36 -6.96
CA GLN A 62 -6.97 0.70 -8.19
C GLN A 62 -6.55 1.69 -9.28
N GLU A 63 -7.34 2.76 -9.47
CA GLU A 63 -7.02 3.83 -10.42
C GLU A 63 -5.72 4.53 -10.04
N GLU A 64 -5.56 4.84 -8.75
CA GLU A 64 -4.35 5.49 -8.24
C GLU A 64 -3.12 4.59 -8.37
N TYR A 65 -3.24 3.31 -8.01
CA TYR A 65 -2.15 2.34 -8.14
C TYR A 65 -1.70 2.19 -9.59
N ILE A 66 -2.63 2.07 -10.54
CA ILE A 66 -2.31 2.07 -11.98
C ILE A 66 -1.62 3.38 -12.39
N ALA A 67 -2.07 4.53 -11.88
CA ALA A 67 -1.43 5.81 -12.16
C ALA A 67 0.01 5.87 -11.63
N PHE A 68 0.29 5.28 -10.46
CA PHE A 68 1.65 5.14 -9.94
C PHE A 68 2.51 4.25 -10.84
N LEU A 69 2.03 3.07 -11.23
CA LEU A 69 2.78 2.16 -12.10
C LEU A 69 3.15 2.85 -13.41
N LYS A 70 2.19 3.52 -14.06
CA LYS A 70 2.42 4.32 -15.27
C LYS A 70 3.42 5.45 -15.04
N LYS A 71 3.25 6.23 -13.98
CA LYS A 71 4.15 7.36 -13.64
C LYS A 71 5.60 6.91 -13.43
N HIS A 72 5.79 5.69 -12.93
CA HIS A 72 7.09 5.11 -12.66
C HIS A 72 7.58 4.16 -13.76
N ASN A 73 6.89 4.08 -14.92
CA ASN A 73 7.21 3.19 -16.03
C ASN A 73 7.38 1.71 -15.61
N ILE A 74 6.54 1.26 -14.69
CA ILE A 74 6.51 -0.14 -14.25
C ILE A 74 5.50 -0.87 -15.15
N GLU A 75 5.98 -1.90 -15.86
CA GLU A 75 5.12 -2.78 -16.63
C GLU A 75 4.26 -3.64 -15.72
N TYR A 76 3.01 -3.85 -16.11
CA TYR A 76 2.07 -4.68 -15.36
C TYR A 76 1.09 -5.35 -16.31
N ASP A 77 0.75 -6.60 -15.99
CA ASP A 77 -0.32 -7.31 -16.66
C ASP A 77 -1.67 -6.94 -16.01
N LYS A 78 -2.58 -6.37 -16.81
CA LYS A 78 -3.92 -6.00 -16.34
C LYS A 78 -4.72 -7.22 -15.86
N GLN A 79 -4.46 -8.40 -16.41
CA GLN A 79 -5.21 -9.62 -16.08
C GLN A 79 -4.83 -10.18 -14.72
N HIS A 80 -3.57 -9.97 -14.30
CA HIS A 80 -3.01 -10.53 -13.06
C HIS A 80 -2.70 -9.48 -11.99
N LEU A 81 -3.11 -8.22 -12.18
CA LEU A 81 -2.75 -7.12 -11.27
C LEU A 81 -3.40 -7.24 -9.88
N TRP A 82 -4.47 -8.03 -9.78
CA TRP A 82 -5.35 -8.06 -8.61
C TRP A 82 -5.48 -9.45 -7.95
N ASP A 83 -4.70 -10.45 -8.41
CA ASP A 83 -4.76 -11.85 -7.94
C ASP A 83 -3.87 -12.16 -6.69
#